data_AF-B8IIP7-F1
#
_entry.id   AF-B8IIP7-F1
#
_cell.length_a   1.000
_cell.length_b   1.000
_cell.length_c   1.000
_cell.angle_alpha   90.00
_cell.angle_beta   90.00
_cell.angle_gamma   90.00
#
_symmetry.space_group_name_H-M   'P 1'
#
loop_
_entity.id
_entity.type
_entity.pdbx_description
1 polymer ?
#
loop_
_entity_poly.entity_id
_entity_poly.type
_entity_poly.pdbx_seq_one_letter_code
_entity_poly.pdbx_strand_id
1 'polypeptide(L)'
;MAGFRSLPVFRPGLVGVHTRGADAVRLSGALAGVPDAYPAAVALGDPSIPARRARALRILEGLPARQRERILAAYERTGQRA
;
A
#
# COMPACT_ATOMS: atom_id res chain seq x y z
N MET A 1 -2.19 1.50 15.86
CA MET A 1 -2.18 1.90 14.43
C MET A 1 -2.28 0.66 13.58
N ALA A 2 -3.14 0.67 12.57
CA ALA A 2 -3.26 -0.41 11.60
C ALA A 2 -1.98 -0.46 10.73
N GLY A 3 -1.33 -1.63 10.64
CA GLY A 3 -0.13 -1.79 9.80
C GLY A 3 -0.47 -1.99 8.32
N PHE A 4 0.53 -2.10 7.45
CA PHE A 4 0.29 -2.36 6.02
C PHE A 4 -0.51 -3.65 5.78
N ARG A 5 -0.31 -4.70 6.60
CA ARG A 5 -1.05 -5.98 6.47
C ARG A 5 -2.57 -5.85 6.60
N SER A 6 -3.05 -4.82 7.29
CA SER A 6 -4.50 -4.56 7.43
C SER A 6 -5.11 -3.84 6.23
N LEU A 7 -4.31 -3.34 5.29
CA LEU A 7 -4.83 -2.65 4.11
C LEU A 7 -5.55 -3.65 3.18
N PRO A 8 -6.65 -3.23 2.52
CA PRO A 8 -7.41 -4.07 1.60
C PRO A 8 -6.55 -4.73 0.51
N VAL A 9 -5.54 -4.01 0.00
CA VAL A 9 -4.62 -4.54 -1.00
C VAL A 9 -3.81 -5.74 -0.50
N PHE A 10 -3.49 -5.79 0.80
CA PHE A 10 -2.70 -6.86 1.41
C PHE A 10 -3.53 -7.90 2.16
N ARG A 11 -4.86 -7.72 2.26
CA ARG A 11 -5.76 -8.68 2.91
C ARG A 11 -6.24 -9.77 1.94
N PRO A 12 -5.70 -11.00 1.98
CA PRO A 12 -6.18 -12.09 1.16
C PRO A 12 -7.61 -12.50 1.57
N GLY A 13 -8.45 -12.85 0.60
CA GLY A 13 -9.76 -13.47 0.82
C GLY A 13 -10.92 -12.56 1.23
N LEU A 14 -10.65 -11.35 1.71
CA LEU A 14 -11.70 -10.41 2.17
C LEU A 14 -12.13 -9.38 1.12
N VAL A 15 -11.36 -9.21 0.05
CA VAL A 15 -11.47 -8.06 -0.85
C VAL A 15 -11.51 -8.52 -2.30
N GLY A 16 -12.57 -8.16 -3.03
CA GLY A 16 -12.73 -8.42 -4.46
C GLY A 16 -11.70 -7.68 -5.32
N VAL A 17 -11.54 -8.09 -6.59
CA VAL A 17 -10.51 -7.55 -7.50
C VAL A 17 -10.64 -6.04 -7.70
N HIS A 18 -11.87 -5.51 -7.84
CA HIS A 18 -12.11 -4.07 -8.01
C HIS A 18 -11.69 -3.25 -6.79
N THR A 19 -12.11 -3.67 -5.60
CA THR A 19 -11.74 -3.00 -4.34
C THR A 19 -10.22 -3.06 -4.11
N ARG A 20 -9.58 -4.17 -4.51
CA ARG A 20 -8.11 -4.32 -4.44
C ARG A 20 -7.38 -3.39 -5.41
N GLY A 21 -7.89 -3.23 -6.63
CA GLY A 21 -7.33 -2.31 -7.63
C GLY A 21 -7.44 -0.85 -7.19
N ALA A 22 -8.63 -0.43 -6.74
CA ALA A 22 -8.85 0.91 -6.19
C ALA A 22 -7.93 1.19 -4.99
N ASP A 23 -7.76 0.21 -4.11
CA ASP A 23 -6.87 0.33 -2.95
C ASP A 23 -5.40 0.46 -3.35
N ALA A 24 -4.95 -0.31 -4.34
CA ALA A 24 -3.60 -0.22 -4.87
C ALA A 24 -3.30 1.15 -5.49
N VAL A 25 -4.27 1.75 -6.20
CA VAL A 25 -4.14 3.12 -6.73
C VAL A 25 -4.01 4.13 -5.58
N ARG A 26 -4.86 4.03 -4.56
CA ARG A 26 -4.79 4.89 -3.37
C ARG A 26 -3.46 4.77 -2.64
N LEU A 27 -2.99 3.54 -2.44
CA LEU A 27 -1.68 3.28 -1.85
C LEU A 27 -0.56 3.85 -2.72
N SER A 28 -0.62 3.68 -4.04
CA SER A 28 0.40 4.23 -4.96
C SER A 28 0.47 5.76 -4.88
N GLY A 29 -0.67 6.44 -4.76
CA GLY A 29 -0.71 7.88 -4.52
C GLY A 29 -0.10 8.29 -3.17
N ALA A 30 -0.31 7.49 -2.12
CA ALA A 30 0.32 7.73 -0.82
C ALA A 30 1.85 7.53 -0.85
N LEU A 31 2.33 6.57 -1.65
CA LEU A 31 3.76 6.30 -1.83
C LEU A 31 4.47 7.41 -2.62
N ALA A 32 3.77 8.10 -3.54
CA ALA A 32 4.36 9.18 -4.33
C ALA A 32 4.91 10.34 -3.48
N GLY A 33 4.39 10.53 -2.26
CA GLY A 33 4.89 11.54 -1.31
C GLY A 33 6.13 11.11 -0.51
N VAL A 34 6.64 9.88 -0.70
CA VAL A 34 7.79 9.32 0.04
C VAL A 34 8.76 8.67 -0.96
N PRO A 35 9.86 9.35 -1.33
CA PRO A 35 10.81 8.87 -2.35
C PRO A 35 11.34 7.45 -2.08
N ASP A 36 11.67 7.15 -0.82
CA ASP A 36 12.18 5.85 -0.39
C ASP A 36 11.16 4.72 -0.51
N ALA A 37 9.88 5.06 -0.70
CA ALA A 37 8.80 4.11 -0.90
C ALA A 37 8.55 3.79 -2.38
N TYR A 38 9.27 4.44 -3.31
CA TYR A 38 9.18 4.17 -4.74
C TYR A 38 9.41 2.69 -5.11
N PRO A 39 10.38 1.96 -4.53
CA PRO A 39 10.55 0.53 -4.79
C PRO A 39 9.32 -0.30 -4.38
N ALA A 40 8.57 0.13 -3.36
CA ALA A 40 7.32 -0.54 -2.97
C ALA A 40 6.21 -0.29 -3.99
N ALA A 41 6.11 0.92 -4.55
CA ALA A 41 5.14 1.25 -5.59
C ALA A 41 5.40 0.43 -6.87
N VAL A 42 6.67 0.34 -7.28
CA VAL A 42 7.09 -0.49 -8.42
C VAL A 42 6.82 -1.98 -8.17
N ALA A 43 7.12 -2.46 -6.97
CA ALA A 43 6.87 -3.85 -6.59
C ALA A 43 5.38 -4.18 -6.54
N LEU A 44 4.54 -3.22 -6.14
CA LEU A 44 3.09 -3.38 -6.09
C LEU A 44 2.52 -3.58 -7.49
N GLY A 45 2.90 -2.71 -8.45
CA GLY A 45 2.56 -2.83 -9.87
C GLY A 45 1.14 -3.35 -10.12
N ASP A 46 1.02 -4.58 -10.62
CA ASP A 46 -0.26 -5.30 -10.67
C ASP A 46 -0.57 -5.98 -9.31
N PRO A 47 -1.57 -5.46 -8.56
CA PRO A 47 -1.94 -6.00 -7.25
C PRO A 47 -2.70 -7.33 -7.35
N SER A 48 -3.07 -7.81 -8.54
CA SER A 48 -3.67 -9.13 -8.72
C SER A 48 -2.66 -10.25 -8.44
N ILE A 49 -1.37 -9.99 -8.70
CA ILE A 49 -0.27 -10.95 -8.57
C ILE A 49 0.16 -11.10 -7.10
N PRO A 50 -0.02 -12.26 -6.45
CA PRO A 50 0.30 -12.44 -5.03
C PRO A 50 1.77 -12.19 -4.68
N ALA A 51 2.70 -12.63 -5.54
CA ALA A 51 4.13 -12.44 -5.33
C ALA A 51 4.53 -10.96 -5.31
N ARG A 52 3.89 -10.12 -6.16
CA ARG A 52 4.11 -8.67 -6.20
C ARG A 52 3.65 -8.00 -4.92
N ARG A 53 2.46 -8.34 -4.44
CA ARG A 53 1.95 -7.85 -3.15
C ARG A 53 2.87 -8.22 -1.98
N ALA A 54 3.31 -9.47 -1.91
CA ALA A 54 4.21 -9.93 -0.86
C ALA A 54 5.57 -9.21 -0.92
N ARG A 55 6.06 -8.89 -2.12
CA ARG A 55 7.28 -8.09 -2.30
C ARG A 55 7.08 -6.64 -1.85
N ALA A 56 5.99 -6.00 -2.27
CA ALA A 56 5.65 -4.64 -1.88
C ALA A 56 5.52 -4.51 -0.35
N LEU A 57 4.81 -5.45 0.29
CA LEU A 57 4.65 -5.47 1.74
C LEU A 57 5.99 -5.56 2.47
N ARG A 58 6.91 -6.42 2.02
CA ARG A 58 8.24 -6.54 2.62
C ARG A 58 9.05 -5.25 2.53
N ILE A 59 8.97 -4.55 1.39
CA ILE A 59 9.65 -3.25 1.23
C ILE A 59 9.05 -2.23 2.20
N LEU A 60 7.72 -2.14 2.27
CA LEU A 60 7.03 -1.21 3.17
C LEU A 60 7.32 -1.47 4.65
N GLU A 61 7.39 -2.74 5.05
CA GLU A 61 7.73 -3.12 6.43
C GLU A 61 9.19 -2.81 6.78
N GLY A 62 10.09 -2.85 5.79
CA GLY A 62 11.50 -2.49 5.93
C GLY A 62 11.81 -1.00 6.00
N LEU A 63 10.84 -0.12 5.72
CA LEU A 63 11.04 1.33 5.82
C LEU A 63 11.16 1.81 7.28
N PRO A 64 11.87 2.93 7.53
CA PRO A 64 11.91 3.57 8.84
C PRO A 64 10.51 3.87 9.40
N ALA A 65 10.33 3.75 10.71
CA ALA A 65 9.03 3.91 11.36
C ALA A 65 8.30 5.21 10.98
N ARG A 66 9.04 6.34 10.99
CA ARG A 66 8.49 7.65 10.58
C ARG A 66 8.01 7.69 9.12
N GLN A 67 8.67 6.96 8.22
CA GLN A 67 8.23 6.90 6.82
C GLN A 67 6.98 6.04 6.69
N ARG A 68 6.93 4.91 7.38
CA ARG A 68 5.74 4.04 7.41
C ARG A 68 4.51 4.80 7.93
N GLU A 69 4.67 5.55 9.01
CA GLU A 69 3.63 6.42 9.56
C GLU A 69 3.17 7.49 8.57
N ARG A 70 4.11 8.15 7.87
CA ARG A 70 3.78 9.13 6.83
C ARG A 70 2.98 8.52 5.69
N ILE A 71 3.34 7.32 5.24
CA ILE A 71 2.62 6.61 4.17
C ILE A 71 1.21 6.24 4.63
N LEU A 72 1.06 5.68 5.84
CA LEU A 72 -0.24 5.32 6.39
C LEU A 72 -1.15 6.56 6.55
N ALA A 73 -0.61 7.65 7.10
CA ALA A 73 -1.34 8.91 7.22
C ALA A 73 -1.70 9.55 5.86
N ALA A 74 -0.86 9.39 4.83
CA ALA A 74 -1.19 9.80 3.47
C ALA A 74 -2.31 8.93 2.88
N TYR A 75 -2.24 7.61 3.05
CA TYR A 75 -3.24 6.67 2.59
C TYR A 75 -4.62 6.89 3.23
N GLU A 76 -4.67 7.20 4.52
CA GLU A 76 -5.90 7.56 5.25
C GLU A 76 -6.53 8.85 4.69
N ARG A 77 -5.72 9.89 4.45
CA ARG A 77 -6.20 11.15 3.84
C ARG A 77 -6.78 10.95 2.44
N THR A 78 -6.20 10.06 1.63
CA THR A 78 -6.74 9.73 0.31
C THR A 78 -8.08 8.98 0.41
N GLY A 79 -8.37 8.33 1.54
CA GLY A 79 -9.65 7.64 1.78
C GLY A 79 -10.80 8.50 2.22
N GLN A 80 -10.50 9.66 2.83
CA GLN A 80 -11.52 10.61 3.31
C GLN A 80 -11.99 11.57 2.20
N ARG A 81 -11.36 11.55 1.03
CA ARG A 81 -11.68 12.41 -0.12
C ARG A 81 -12.54 11.73 -1.19
N ALA A 82 -12.96 10.48 -0.97
CA ALA A 82 -13.77 9.68 -1.89
C ALA A 82 -15.22 9.62 -1.43
#